data_AF-A0A0N9I7S4-F1
#
_entry.id   AF-A0A0N9I7S4-F1
#
_cell.length_a   1.000
_cell.length_b   1.000
_cell.length_c   1.000
_cell.angle_alpha   90.00
_cell.angle_beta   90.00
_cell.angle_gamma   90.00
#
_symmetry.space_group_name_H-M   'P 1'
#
loop_
_entity.id
_entity.type
_entity.pdbx_description
1 polymer ?
#
loop_
_entity_poly.entity_id
_entity_poly.type
_entity_poly.pdbx_seq_one_letter_code
_entity_poly.pdbx_strand_id
1 'polypeptide(L)'
;MTTTKVAGLLRPYAGGFAAVVILQVIGAISGLAPLLAVVELGRTLLTPRPVDHDHVWTVVILGAAGLFVRLAATAASSGIGHLLDDRVQLSLRRQLAAQLGQAPIGWFSRRRTGELAKVVGEDVSAVHPFIAHTPGELVSAFAVPLVSLVYLFTIDWRLTLITLIPVVLAVALVPLMMRPARLREQEDFDAGMARIADSVVEFVQGIAVVKAFGGAGRAHGRFRTAVDEFVTTFLRWVRGLSGIAAGMQLALSPPFVLLVVLIGGTALITSGELAAADLLPFLLLGLGLTAPVAALGHGFDEMRAAQRAIGRIQDVLAVPRLPEPANPVTAQGHRVQLRDVRFGYEAGREVLRGIDLVLEPGTVTAVVGPSGSGKSTLVQLLPRFFDPVAGSVAIGGADLRDLGSRQLYRLVSFVFQDVRLLRASIADNIALAAPDAGPDAVVRAARLANIHDRILELPRGYETVAGDEVKLSGGEAQRIAIARALLADTPVLVFDEATAFADPHTEQAVRQALTTLKGDRTILLIAHRMETVADADTVVLLENGTVTERGTPSDLLARNGKFAEFWRSHHTVTAGGDESR
;
A
#
# COMPACT_ATOMS: atom_id res chain seq x y z
N MET A 1 -7.28 -16.36 7.54
CA MET A 1 -5.93 -16.35 8.16
C MET A 1 -5.96 -15.35 9.31
N THR A 2 -5.42 -15.76 10.46
CA THR A 2 -6.08 -15.61 11.75
C THR A 2 -5.71 -14.32 12.51
N THR A 3 -6.69 -13.79 13.25
CA THR A 3 -6.64 -12.74 14.29
C THR A 3 -5.41 -12.81 15.22
N THR A 4 -4.78 -13.97 15.34
CA THR A 4 -3.56 -14.22 16.12
C THR A 4 -2.32 -13.44 15.66
N LYS A 5 -2.16 -13.11 14.37
CA LYS A 5 -0.97 -12.34 13.91
C LYS A 5 -1.10 -10.83 14.16
N VAL A 6 -2.31 -10.28 14.08
CA VAL A 6 -2.60 -8.88 14.43
C VAL A 6 -2.35 -8.64 15.92
N ALA A 7 -2.76 -9.59 16.76
CA ALA A 7 -2.48 -9.58 18.19
C ALA A 7 -0.98 -9.53 18.49
N GLY A 8 -0.12 -10.12 17.65
CA GLY A 8 1.34 -10.10 17.83
C GLY A 8 1.96 -8.71 17.73
N LEU A 9 1.52 -7.90 16.76
CA LEU A 9 2.04 -6.53 16.55
C LEU A 9 1.55 -5.55 17.63
N LEU A 10 0.36 -5.78 18.17
CA LEU A 10 -0.26 -4.93 19.19
C LEU A 10 -0.01 -5.40 20.62
N ARG A 11 0.52 -6.62 20.83
CA ARG A 11 0.82 -7.21 22.15
C ARG A 11 1.64 -6.30 23.07
N PRO A 12 2.68 -5.59 22.59
CA PRO A 12 3.46 -4.68 23.44
C PRO A 12 2.63 -3.53 24.02
N TYR A 13 1.50 -3.20 23.38
CA TYR A 13 0.63 -2.09 23.71
C TYR A 13 -0.62 -2.52 24.51
N ALA A 14 -0.78 -3.82 24.79
CA ALA A 14 -1.98 -4.39 25.41
C ALA A 14 -2.33 -3.74 26.76
N GLY A 15 -1.34 -3.39 27.58
CA GLY A 15 -1.56 -2.68 28.85
C GLY A 15 -2.15 -1.28 28.65
N GLY A 16 -1.70 -0.55 27.62
CA GLY A 16 -2.25 0.77 27.27
C GLY A 16 -3.68 0.66 26.76
N PHE A 17 -3.97 -0.32 25.90
CA PHE A 17 -5.32 -0.61 25.45
C PHE A 17 -6.26 -0.96 26.60
N ALA A 18 -5.80 -1.80 27.54
CA ALA A 18 -6.59 -2.12 28.73
C ALA A 18 -6.88 -0.88 29.58
N ALA A 19 -5.89 0.00 29.78
CA ALA A 19 -6.09 1.26 30.51
C ALA A 19 -7.12 2.17 29.82
N VAL A 20 -7.05 2.33 28.50
CA VAL A 20 -8.02 3.10 27.70
C VAL A 20 -9.42 2.53 27.89
N VAL A 21 -9.61 1.21 27.72
CA VAL A 21 -10.92 0.56 27.86
C VAL A 21 -11.46 0.72 29.28
N ILE A 22 -10.63 0.51 30.31
CA ILE A 22 -11.05 0.66 31.71
C ILE A 22 -11.49 2.10 32.00
N LEU A 23 -10.72 3.10 31.56
CA LEU A 23 -11.07 4.51 31.74
C LEU A 23 -12.35 4.88 30.98
N GLN A 24 -12.56 4.34 29.77
CA GLN A 24 -13.83 4.52 29.05
C GLN A 24 -15.00 3.92 29.82
N VAL A 25 -14.86 2.71 30.37
CA VAL A 25 -15.92 2.06 31.14
C VAL A 25 -16.24 2.87 32.40
N ILE A 26 -15.22 3.33 33.13
CA ILE A 26 -15.40 4.19 34.29
C ILE A 26 -16.12 5.48 33.89
N GLY A 27 -15.63 6.18 32.86
CA GLY A 27 -16.21 7.44 32.43
C GLY A 27 -17.66 7.29 31.91
N ALA A 28 -17.93 6.20 31.21
CA ALA A 28 -19.25 5.87 30.68
C ALA A 28 -20.27 5.58 31.80
N ILE A 29 -19.89 4.77 32.80
CA ILE A 29 -20.74 4.47 33.96
C ILE A 29 -20.91 5.70 34.85
N SER A 30 -19.85 6.44 35.14
CA SER A 30 -19.93 7.70 35.90
C SER A 30 -20.78 8.76 35.20
N GLY A 31 -20.87 8.70 33.87
CA GLY A 31 -21.75 9.52 33.07
C GLY A 31 -23.25 9.32 33.33
N LEU A 32 -23.65 8.21 33.95
CA LEU A 32 -25.02 7.97 34.39
C LEU A 32 -25.35 8.70 35.69
N ALA A 33 -24.36 9.00 36.54
CA ALA A 33 -24.61 9.60 37.86
C ALA A 33 -25.37 10.94 37.80
N PRO A 34 -25.10 11.88 36.89
CA PRO A 34 -25.92 13.09 36.75
C PRO A 34 -27.37 12.79 36.35
N LEU A 35 -27.59 11.80 35.49
CA LEU A 35 -28.94 11.41 35.06
C LEU A 35 -29.72 10.78 36.21
N LEU A 36 -29.06 9.89 36.97
CA LEU A 36 -29.62 9.29 38.18
C LEU A 36 -29.87 10.33 39.28
N ALA A 37 -28.99 11.33 39.40
CA ALA A 37 -29.20 12.45 40.32
C ALA A 37 -30.45 13.25 39.96
N VAL A 38 -30.68 13.55 38.67
CA VAL A 38 -31.91 14.23 38.21
C VAL A 38 -33.16 13.40 38.55
N VAL A 39 -33.10 12.08 38.38
CA VAL A 39 -34.19 11.18 38.77
C VAL A 39 -34.48 11.26 40.27
N GLU A 40 -33.44 11.12 41.09
CA GLU A 40 -33.59 11.07 42.55
C GLU A 40 -34.01 12.43 43.12
N LEU A 41 -33.54 13.53 42.54
CA LEU A 41 -34.04 14.87 42.82
C LEU A 41 -35.51 15.01 42.44
N GLY A 42 -35.91 14.50 41.28
CA GLY A 42 -37.31 14.46 40.85
C GLY A 42 -38.19 13.72 41.87
N ARG A 43 -37.76 12.54 42.34
CA ARG A 43 -38.47 11.80 43.41
C ARG A 43 -38.55 12.60 44.70
N THR A 44 -37.44 13.17 45.16
CA THR A 44 -37.38 13.90 46.43
C THR A 44 -38.22 15.17 46.41
N LEU A 45 -38.22 15.91 45.30
CA LEU A 45 -38.89 17.21 45.17
C LEU A 45 -40.36 17.13 44.76
N LEU A 46 -40.78 16.05 44.08
CA LEU A 46 -42.17 15.87 43.63
C LEU A 46 -43.02 15.06 44.62
N THR A 47 -42.41 14.45 45.63
CA THR A 47 -43.16 13.74 46.68
C THR A 47 -43.73 14.76 47.68
N PRO A 48 -44.99 14.63 48.15
CA PRO A 48 -45.64 15.59 49.07
C PRO A 48 -45.08 15.59 50.51
N ARG A 49 -43.85 15.14 50.73
CA ARG A 49 -43.16 15.12 52.03
C ARG A 49 -42.30 16.38 52.21
N PRO A 50 -41.95 16.76 53.46
CA PRO A 50 -40.96 17.81 53.69
C PRO A 50 -39.66 17.48 52.97
N VAL A 51 -39.09 18.46 52.26
CA VAL A 51 -37.85 18.28 51.50
C VAL A 51 -36.68 18.13 52.47
N ASP A 52 -35.95 17.02 52.36
CA ASP A 52 -34.68 16.81 53.03
C ASP A 52 -33.57 17.52 52.23
N HIS A 53 -33.17 18.71 52.71
CA HIS A 53 -32.14 19.51 52.05
C HIS A 53 -30.77 18.84 52.06
N ASP A 54 -30.44 18.04 53.07
CA ASP A 54 -29.15 17.36 53.18
C ASP A 54 -29.05 16.22 52.17
N HIS A 55 -30.15 15.46 51.97
CA HIS A 55 -30.25 14.45 50.92
C HIS A 55 -30.15 15.08 49.52
N VAL A 56 -30.87 16.18 49.27
CA VAL A 56 -30.82 16.91 47.98
C VAL A 56 -29.40 17.34 47.64
N TRP A 57 -28.68 17.97 48.58
CA TRP A 57 -27.30 18.38 48.34
C TRP A 57 -26.36 17.21 48.15
N THR A 58 -26.56 16.10 48.88
CA THR A 58 -25.78 14.88 48.70
C THR A 58 -25.94 14.32 47.28
N VAL A 59 -27.18 14.25 46.77
CA VAL A 59 -27.47 13.79 45.40
C VAL A 59 -26.85 14.72 44.35
N VAL A 60 -26.93 16.04 44.55
CA VAL A 60 -26.29 17.03 43.66
C VAL A 60 -24.77 16.84 43.64
N ILE A 61 -24.13 16.68 44.81
CA ILE A 61 -22.69 16.47 44.93
C ILE A 61 -22.27 15.16 44.25
N LEU A 62 -23.02 14.07 44.44
CA LEU A 62 -22.75 12.79 43.78
C LEU A 62 -22.89 12.88 42.27
N GLY A 63 -23.92 13.58 41.78
CA GLY A 63 -24.10 13.86 40.35
C GLY A 63 -22.94 14.67 39.77
N ALA A 64 -22.54 15.76 40.45
CA ALA A 64 -21.42 16.60 40.05
C ALA A 64 -20.08 15.84 40.08
N ALA A 65 -19.85 15.03 41.12
CA ALA A 65 -18.67 14.18 41.23
C ALA A 65 -18.62 13.15 40.09
N GLY A 66 -19.75 12.51 39.76
CA GLY A 66 -19.83 11.60 38.63
C GLY A 66 -19.56 12.27 37.28
N LEU A 67 -20.05 13.50 37.07
CA LEU A 67 -19.72 14.31 35.88
C LEU A 67 -18.23 14.62 35.80
N PHE A 68 -17.61 14.98 36.93
CA PHE A 68 -16.17 15.23 37.01
C PHE A 68 -15.36 13.96 36.70
N VAL A 69 -15.74 12.81 37.27
CA VAL A 69 -15.09 11.53 37.00
C VAL A 69 -15.24 11.15 35.52
N ARG A 70 -16.43 11.34 34.93
CA ARG A 70 -16.64 11.16 33.48
C ARG A 70 -15.67 12.02 32.68
N LEU A 71 -15.61 13.32 32.96
CA LEU A 71 -14.73 14.24 32.23
C LEU A 71 -13.27 13.82 32.35
N ALA A 72 -12.80 13.55 33.57
CA ALA A 72 -11.42 13.15 33.83
C ALA A 72 -11.07 11.81 33.16
N ALA A 73 -11.94 10.81 33.26
CA ALA A 73 -11.72 9.49 32.70
C ALA A 73 -11.77 9.51 31.16
N THR A 74 -12.72 10.24 30.55
CA THR A 74 -12.77 10.40 29.09
C THR A 74 -11.56 11.18 28.57
N ALA A 75 -11.14 12.25 29.24
CA ALA A 75 -9.95 13.02 28.86
C ALA A 75 -8.68 12.18 28.98
N ALA A 76 -8.50 11.47 30.10
CA ALA A 76 -7.37 10.57 30.30
C ALA A 76 -7.36 9.44 29.27
N SER A 77 -8.51 8.81 29.01
CA SER A 77 -8.63 7.76 28.01
C SER A 77 -8.30 8.26 26.61
N SER A 78 -8.83 9.42 26.20
CA SER A 78 -8.57 9.97 24.87
C SER A 78 -7.09 10.34 24.73
N GLY A 79 -6.51 11.01 25.72
CA GLY A 79 -5.08 11.36 25.72
C GLY A 79 -4.17 10.13 25.65
N ILE A 80 -4.41 9.12 26.49
CA ILE A 80 -3.66 7.87 26.45
C ILE A 80 -3.87 7.13 25.12
N GLY A 81 -5.10 7.11 24.61
CA GLY A 81 -5.46 6.47 23.34
C GLY A 81 -4.72 7.07 22.16
N HIS A 82 -4.69 8.39 22.02
CA HIS A 82 -3.95 9.08 20.95
C HIS A 82 -2.43 8.88 21.07
N LEU A 83 -1.88 8.98 22.29
CA LEU A 83 -0.45 8.72 22.50
C LEU A 83 -0.06 7.28 22.18
N LEU A 84 -0.96 6.33 22.47
CA LEU A 84 -0.78 4.92 22.13
C LEU A 84 -0.82 4.72 20.61
N ASP A 85 -1.78 5.33 19.95
CA ASP A 85 -1.92 5.30 18.50
C ASP A 85 -0.68 5.85 17.78
N ASP A 86 -0.19 7.02 18.18
CA ASP A 86 1.02 7.62 17.62
C ASP A 86 2.23 6.68 17.76
N ARG A 87 2.36 6.01 18.91
CA ARG A 87 3.43 5.02 19.14
C ARG A 87 3.28 3.79 18.25
N VAL A 88 2.06 3.31 18.05
CA VAL A 88 1.78 2.16 17.18
C VAL A 88 2.08 2.53 15.73
N GLN A 89 1.57 3.66 15.24
CA GLN A 89 1.84 4.12 13.88
C GLN A 89 3.33 4.34 13.62
N LEU A 90 4.05 4.98 14.56
CA LEU A 90 5.49 5.18 14.46
C LEU A 90 6.25 3.84 14.41
N SER A 91 5.86 2.88 15.25
CA SER A 91 6.44 1.54 15.24
C SER A 91 6.20 0.83 13.91
N LEU A 92 4.97 0.85 13.39
CA LEU A 92 4.63 0.26 12.09
C LEU A 92 5.44 0.90 10.96
N ARG A 93 5.53 2.23 10.90
CA ARG A 93 6.33 2.94 9.89
C ARG A 93 7.80 2.57 9.97
N ARG A 94 8.37 2.45 11.17
CA ARG A 94 9.77 2.04 11.37
C ARG A 94 10.01 0.59 10.94
N GLN A 95 9.11 -0.32 11.29
CA GLN A 95 9.20 -1.73 10.89
C GLN A 95 9.08 -1.88 9.38
N LEU A 96 8.12 -1.20 8.77
CA LEU A 96 7.96 -1.16 7.31
C LEU A 96 9.21 -0.59 6.64
N ALA A 97 9.74 0.54 7.12
CA ALA A 97 10.97 1.12 6.57
C ALA A 97 12.18 0.18 6.67
N ALA A 98 12.38 -0.45 7.83
CA ALA A 98 13.45 -1.42 8.04
C ALA A 98 13.30 -2.66 7.14
N GLN A 99 12.07 -3.15 6.99
CA GLN A 99 11.77 -4.29 6.13
C GLN A 99 11.95 -3.95 4.65
N LEU A 100 11.47 -2.78 4.20
CA LEU A 100 11.67 -2.33 2.82
C LEU A 100 13.17 -2.16 2.51
N GLY A 101 13.98 -1.71 3.48
CA GLY A 101 15.44 -1.65 3.31
C GLY A 101 16.13 -3.01 3.15
N GLN A 102 15.46 -4.12 3.46
CA GLN A 102 16.01 -5.47 3.42
C GLN A 102 15.28 -6.39 2.44
N ALA A 103 14.17 -5.92 1.85
CA ALA A 103 13.43 -6.66 0.85
C ALA A 103 14.26 -6.78 -0.45
N PRO A 104 14.19 -7.90 -1.17
CA PRO A 104 14.96 -8.09 -2.39
C PRO A 104 14.57 -7.07 -3.47
N ILE A 105 15.53 -6.57 -4.26
CA ILE A 105 15.27 -5.61 -5.35
C ILE A 105 14.25 -6.17 -6.35
N GLY A 106 14.29 -7.47 -6.61
CA GLY A 106 13.32 -8.15 -7.48
C GLY A 106 11.87 -8.13 -6.96
N TRP A 107 11.67 -7.94 -5.66
CA TRP A 107 10.34 -7.73 -5.10
C TRP A 107 9.81 -6.32 -5.42
N PHE A 108 10.69 -5.32 -5.46
CA PHE A 108 10.36 -3.94 -5.82
C PHE A 108 10.09 -3.74 -7.30
N SER A 109 10.88 -4.36 -8.18
CA SER A 109 10.75 -4.20 -9.64
C SER A 109 9.38 -4.66 -10.18
N ARG A 110 8.65 -5.47 -9.41
CA ARG A 110 7.31 -5.98 -9.77
C ARG A 110 6.15 -5.19 -9.16
N ARG A 111 6.42 -4.17 -8.34
CA ARG A 111 5.39 -3.38 -7.65
C ARG A 111 5.40 -1.93 -8.08
N ARG A 112 4.21 -1.32 -8.05
CA ARG A 112 4.08 0.12 -8.32
C ARG A 112 4.52 0.89 -7.08
N THR A 113 5.35 1.92 -7.24
CA THR A 113 5.80 2.77 -6.13
C THR A 113 4.63 3.36 -5.33
N GLY A 114 3.52 3.70 -5.99
CA GLY A 114 2.31 4.20 -5.33
C GLY A 114 1.63 3.19 -4.41
N GLU A 115 1.73 1.89 -4.70
CA GLU A 115 1.21 0.83 -3.83
C GLU A 115 1.96 0.82 -2.49
N LEU A 116 3.28 0.87 -2.53
CA LEU A 116 4.11 0.87 -1.33
C LEU A 116 3.97 2.17 -0.52
N ALA A 117 3.86 3.31 -1.20
CA ALA A 117 3.59 4.59 -0.56
C ALA A 117 2.25 4.57 0.18
N LYS A 118 1.21 3.97 -0.43
CA LYS A 118 -0.09 3.76 0.22
C LYS A 118 0.03 2.91 1.48
N VAL A 119 0.80 1.81 1.44
CA VAL A 119 0.98 0.94 2.61
C VAL A 119 1.66 1.68 3.77
N VAL A 120 2.71 2.46 3.49
CA VAL A 120 3.46 3.18 4.53
C VAL A 120 2.70 4.41 5.06
N GLY A 121 1.89 5.04 4.20
CA GLY A 121 1.12 6.25 4.51
C GLY A 121 -0.32 5.96 4.93
N GLU A 122 -1.20 5.77 3.94
CA GLU A 122 -2.65 5.65 4.12
C GLU A 122 -3.05 4.43 4.97
N ASP A 123 -2.46 3.26 4.72
CA ASP A 123 -2.85 2.04 5.44
C ASP A 123 -2.44 2.08 6.91
N VAL A 124 -1.28 2.64 7.24
CA VAL A 124 -0.90 2.86 8.64
C VAL A 124 -1.88 3.84 9.31
N SER A 125 -2.26 4.91 8.63
CA SER A 125 -3.22 5.89 9.15
C SER A 125 -4.64 5.30 9.27
N ALA A 126 -5.01 4.34 8.42
CA ALA A 126 -6.32 3.67 8.49
C ALA A 126 -6.50 2.81 9.75
N VAL A 127 -5.43 2.53 10.50
CA VAL A 127 -5.50 1.83 11.79
C VAL A 127 -5.91 2.78 12.93
N HIS A 128 -5.78 4.10 12.75
CA HIS A 128 -6.04 5.10 13.79
C HIS A 128 -7.44 5.02 14.42
N PRO A 129 -8.55 5.00 13.64
CA PRO A 129 -9.89 4.98 14.25
C PRO A 129 -10.11 3.72 15.10
N PHE A 130 -9.56 2.59 14.66
CA PHE A 130 -9.63 1.31 15.35
C PHE A 130 -8.92 1.33 16.72
N ILE A 131 -7.82 2.08 16.85
CA ILE A 131 -7.04 2.17 18.08
C ILE A 131 -7.60 3.25 19.01
N ALA A 132 -7.84 4.45 18.47
CA ALA A 132 -8.14 5.63 19.26
C ALA A 132 -9.62 5.76 19.62
N HIS A 133 -10.54 5.37 18.72
CA HIS A 133 -11.97 5.71 18.85
C HIS A 133 -12.85 4.48 19.10
N THR A 134 -12.67 3.40 18.32
CA THR A 134 -13.52 2.21 18.37
C THR A 134 -13.70 1.63 19.80
N PRO A 135 -12.67 1.55 20.67
CA PRO A 135 -12.88 1.05 22.03
C PRO A 135 -13.85 1.91 22.84
N GLY A 136 -13.76 3.24 22.74
CA GLY A 136 -14.66 4.15 23.44
C GLY A 136 -16.09 4.10 22.89
N GLU A 137 -16.22 4.03 21.56
CA GLU A 137 -17.51 3.89 20.89
C GLU A 137 -18.22 2.58 21.28
N LEU A 138 -17.51 1.45 21.28
CA LEU A 138 -18.07 0.17 21.70
C LEU A 138 -18.46 0.17 23.18
N VAL A 139 -17.63 0.70 24.06
CA VAL A 139 -17.97 0.80 25.49
C VAL A 139 -19.21 1.67 25.69
N SER A 140 -19.27 2.84 25.04
CA SER A 140 -20.43 3.73 25.09
C SER A 140 -21.68 3.07 24.51
N ALA A 141 -21.54 2.34 23.40
CA ALA A 141 -22.63 1.68 22.70
C ALA A 141 -23.20 0.47 23.44
N PHE A 142 -22.41 -0.23 24.27
CA PHE A 142 -22.87 -1.46 24.93
C PHE A 142 -22.93 -1.37 26.45
N ALA A 143 -21.94 -0.79 27.12
CA ALA A 143 -21.91 -0.74 28.59
C ALA A 143 -22.98 0.22 29.15
N VAL A 144 -23.11 1.42 28.57
CA VAL A 144 -24.09 2.42 29.04
C VAL A 144 -25.53 1.92 28.86
N PRO A 145 -25.93 1.38 27.69
CA PRO A 145 -27.28 0.84 27.52
C PRO A 145 -27.52 -0.39 28.40
N LEU A 146 -26.53 -1.26 28.61
CA LEU A 146 -26.70 -2.42 29.49
C LEU A 146 -26.96 -2.01 30.94
N VAL A 147 -26.15 -1.11 31.50
CA VAL A 147 -26.34 -0.60 32.87
C VAL A 147 -27.66 0.16 32.98
N SER A 148 -27.99 0.99 31.98
CA SER A 148 -29.26 1.71 31.92
C SER A 148 -30.45 0.76 31.89
N LEU A 149 -30.39 -0.30 31.07
CA LEU A 149 -31.45 -1.30 30.96
C LEU A 149 -31.65 -2.03 32.27
N VAL A 150 -30.57 -2.50 32.92
CA VAL A 150 -30.63 -3.14 34.23
C VAL A 150 -31.29 -2.22 35.25
N TYR A 151 -30.87 -0.95 35.30
CA TYR A 151 -31.46 0.04 36.20
C TYR A 151 -32.97 0.26 35.92
N LEU A 152 -33.39 0.43 34.66
CA LEU A 152 -34.79 0.63 34.30
C LEU A 152 -35.67 -0.57 34.71
N PHE A 153 -35.17 -1.80 34.58
CA PHE A 153 -35.89 -2.99 35.06
C PHE A 153 -36.10 -3.00 36.57
N THR A 154 -35.20 -2.40 37.35
CA THR A 154 -35.41 -2.27 38.81
C THR A 154 -36.48 -1.25 39.17
N ILE A 155 -36.82 -0.32 38.25
CA ILE A 155 -37.87 0.68 38.46
C ILE A 155 -39.22 0.11 38.05
N ASP A 156 -39.39 -0.30 36.79
CA ASP A 156 -40.61 -0.96 36.32
C ASP A 156 -40.32 -1.79 35.05
N TRP A 157 -40.58 -3.10 35.13
CA TRP A 157 -40.30 -4.02 34.03
C TRP A 157 -41.25 -3.82 32.82
N ARG A 158 -42.48 -3.34 33.03
CA ARG A 158 -43.49 -3.16 31.97
C ARG A 158 -43.13 -1.94 31.12
N LEU A 159 -42.82 -0.82 31.75
CA LEU A 159 -42.37 0.39 31.06
C LEU A 159 -40.99 0.19 30.41
N THR A 160 -40.14 -0.67 30.97
CA THR A 160 -38.88 -1.07 30.33
C THR A 160 -39.13 -1.79 29.00
N LEU A 161 -40.07 -2.75 28.96
CA LEU A 161 -40.45 -3.42 27.71
C LEU A 161 -41.03 -2.44 26.68
N ILE A 162 -41.85 -1.48 27.12
CA ILE A 162 -42.37 -0.41 26.25
C ILE A 162 -41.21 0.43 25.67
N THR A 163 -40.23 0.78 26.49
CA THR A 163 -39.05 1.56 26.09
C THR A 163 -38.16 0.82 25.08
N LEU A 164 -38.23 -0.52 25.03
CA LEU A 164 -37.52 -1.33 24.05
C LEU A 164 -38.23 -1.44 22.70
N ILE A 165 -39.52 -1.08 22.58
CA ILE A 165 -40.28 -1.17 21.32
C ILE A 165 -39.55 -0.46 20.15
N PRO A 166 -39.04 0.78 20.29
CA PRO A 166 -38.31 1.45 19.22
C PRO A 166 -37.05 0.68 18.77
N VAL A 167 -36.31 0.11 19.71
CA VAL A 167 -35.11 -0.71 19.45
C VAL A 167 -35.49 -2.01 18.72
N VAL A 168 -36.52 -2.71 19.20
CA VAL A 168 -37.02 -3.94 18.58
C VAL A 168 -37.53 -3.67 17.16
N LEU A 169 -38.25 -2.56 16.95
CA LEU A 169 -38.73 -2.17 15.62
C LEU A 169 -37.57 -1.92 14.66
N ALA A 170 -36.54 -1.20 15.10
CA ALA A 170 -35.34 -0.96 14.30
C ALA A 170 -34.60 -2.27 13.96
N VAL A 171 -34.40 -3.15 14.94
CA VAL A 171 -33.74 -4.45 14.74
C VAL A 171 -34.55 -5.36 13.82
N ALA A 172 -35.88 -5.34 13.92
CA ALA A 172 -36.77 -6.13 13.05
C ALA A 172 -36.69 -5.71 11.57
N LEU A 173 -36.21 -4.51 11.27
CA LEU A 173 -35.99 -4.02 9.90
C LEU A 173 -34.66 -4.50 9.31
N VAL A 174 -33.67 -4.90 10.13
CA VAL A 174 -32.33 -5.33 9.67
C VAL A 174 -32.37 -6.51 8.69
N PRO A 175 -33.17 -7.59 8.89
CA PRO A 175 -33.27 -8.68 7.93
C PRO A 175 -33.73 -8.25 6.53
N LEU A 176 -34.49 -7.15 6.42
CA LEU A 176 -34.92 -6.60 5.13
C LEU A 176 -33.75 -5.96 4.37
N MET A 177 -32.76 -5.41 5.09
CA MET A 177 -31.52 -4.87 4.53
C MET A 177 -30.53 -5.98 4.14
N MET A 178 -30.59 -7.14 4.81
CA MET A 178 -29.70 -8.29 4.60
C MET A 178 -30.20 -9.30 3.56
N ARG A 179 -31.26 -8.98 2.79
CA ARG A 179 -31.79 -9.90 1.76
C ARG A 179 -30.72 -10.15 0.68
N PRO A 180 -30.67 -11.35 0.07
CA PRO A 180 -29.68 -11.67 -0.97
C PRO A 180 -29.69 -10.67 -2.14
N ALA A 181 -30.87 -10.14 -2.50
CA ALA A 181 -30.97 -9.10 -3.52
C ALA A 181 -30.26 -7.80 -3.12
N ARG A 182 -30.33 -7.39 -1.85
CA ARG A 182 -29.68 -6.19 -1.32
C ARG A 182 -28.18 -6.35 -1.19
N LEU A 183 -27.73 -7.53 -0.75
CA LEU A 183 -26.32 -7.89 -0.71
C LEU A 183 -25.70 -7.87 -2.12
N ARG A 184 -26.39 -8.44 -3.12
CA ARG A 184 -25.96 -8.35 -4.52
C ARG A 184 -25.92 -6.92 -5.05
N GLU A 185 -26.93 -6.11 -4.74
CA GLU A 185 -26.94 -4.69 -5.13
C GLU A 185 -25.78 -3.91 -4.48
N GLN A 186 -25.38 -4.26 -3.25
CA GLN A 186 -24.19 -3.70 -2.59
C GLN A 186 -22.90 -4.15 -3.27
N GLU A 187 -22.78 -5.44 -3.63
CA GLU A 187 -21.64 -5.97 -4.41
C GLU A 187 -21.54 -5.30 -5.79
N ASP A 188 -22.67 -5.11 -6.48
CA ASP A 188 -22.76 -4.42 -7.77
C ASP A 188 -22.35 -2.95 -7.65
N PHE A 189 -22.72 -2.28 -6.55
CA PHE A 189 -22.28 -0.92 -6.23
C PHE A 189 -20.77 -0.85 -6.07
N ASP A 190 -20.18 -1.74 -5.24
CA ASP A 190 -18.73 -1.79 -5.01
C ASP A 190 -17.97 -2.08 -6.31
N ALA A 191 -18.47 -3.03 -7.12
CA ALA A 191 -17.90 -3.35 -8.42
C ALA A 191 -18.03 -2.17 -9.42
N GLY A 192 -19.16 -1.45 -9.39
CA GLY A 192 -19.38 -0.26 -10.20
C GLY A 192 -18.42 0.87 -9.85
N MET A 193 -18.17 1.12 -8.56
CA MET A 193 -17.16 2.08 -8.10
C MET A 193 -15.76 1.72 -8.59
N ALA A 194 -15.39 0.44 -8.55
CA ALA A 194 -14.11 -0.02 -9.08
C ALA A 194 -14.00 0.24 -10.60
N ARG A 195 -15.05 -0.08 -11.38
CA ARG A 195 -15.08 0.19 -12.83
C ARG A 195 -14.96 1.68 -13.16
N ILE A 196 -15.58 2.57 -12.37
CA ILE A 196 -15.41 4.02 -12.50
C ILE A 196 -13.95 4.39 -12.24
N ALA A 197 -13.37 3.94 -11.13
CA ALA A 197 -11.99 4.25 -10.78
C ALA A 197 -11.00 3.82 -11.88
N ASP A 198 -11.16 2.60 -12.40
CA ASP A 198 -10.35 2.08 -13.51
C ASP A 198 -10.53 2.93 -14.78
N SER A 199 -11.77 3.29 -15.11
CA SER A 199 -12.08 4.13 -16.28
C SER A 199 -11.50 5.55 -16.16
N VAL A 200 -11.47 6.13 -14.95
CA VAL A 200 -10.82 7.42 -14.70
C VAL A 200 -9.32 7.32 -14.92
N VAL A 201 -8.68 6.26 -14.40
CA VAL A 201 -7.25 6.03 -14.60
C VAL A 201 -6.93 5.88 -16.09
N GLU A 202 -7.69 5.05 -16.81
CA GLU A 202 -7.57 4.86 -18.26
C GLU A 202 -7.75 6.19 -19.02
N PHE A 203 -8.77 6.97 -18.66
CA PHE A 203 -9.07 8.26 -19.27
C PHE A 203 -7.96 9.28 -19.03
N VAL A 204 -7.46 9.41 -17.80
CA VAL A 204 -6.40 10.35 -17.44
C VAL A 204 -5.08 9.96 -18.10
N GLN A 205 -4.71 8.68 -18.09
CA GLN A 205 -3.49 8.20 -18.75
C GLN A 205 -3.56 8.35 -20.27
N GLY A 206 -4.74 8.11 -20.86
CA GLY A 206 -4.97 8.18 -22.29
C GLY A 206 -5.35 9.58 -22.81
N ILE A 207 -5.47 10.60 -21.95
CA ILE A 207 -6.12 11.87 -22.34
C ILE A 207 -5.44 12.57 -23.51
N ALA A 208 -4.10 12.50 -23.57
CA ALA A 208 -3.33 13.07 -24.66
C ALA A 208 -3.61 12.35 -25.99
N VAL A 209 -3.70 11.02 -25.97
CA VAL A 209 -4.04 10.19 -27.14
C VAL A 209 -5.48 10.42 -27.57
N VAL A 210 -6.41 10.50 -26.63
CA VAL A 210 -7.83 10.80 -26.89
C VAL A 210 -7.99 12.19 -27.50
N LYS A 211 -7.25 13.20 -27.03
CA LYS A 211 -7.31 14.56 -27.60
C LYS A 211 -6.62 14.66 -28.96
N ALA A 212 -5.54 13.92 -29.19
CA ALA A 212 -4.77 13.97 -30.43
C ALA A 212 -5.37 13.12 -31.56
N PHE A 213 -5.95 11.96 -31.24
CA PHE A 213 -6.40 10.96 -32.22
C PHE A 213 -7.86 10.54 -32.04
N GLY A 214 -8.51 10.94 -30.95
CA GLY A 214 -9.90 10.62 -30.68
C GLY A 214 -10.85 11.50 -31.47
N GLY A 215 -11.28 11.02 -32.63
CA GLY A 215 -12.53 11.47 -33.24
C GLY A 215 -13.65 11.39 -32.19
N ALA A 216 -14.44 12.47 -32.11
CA ALA A 216 -15.43 12.75 -31.07
C ALA A 216 -16.11 11.50 -30.46
N GLY A 217 -15.84 11.22 -29.18
CA GLY A 217 -16.79 10.52 -28.31
C GLY A 217 -16.45 9.12 -27.78
N ARG A 218 -15.56 8.31 -28.39
CA ARG A 218 -15.40 6.89 -27.97
C ARG A 218 -14.81 6.68 -26.57
N ALA A 219 -13.72 7.37 -26.22
CA ALA A 219 -13.13 7.27 -24.87
C ALA A 219 -13.97 7.96 -23.79
N HIS A 220 -14.67 9.05 -24.15
CA HIS A 220 -15.71 9.63 -23.30
C HIS A 220 -16.87 8.64 -23.09
N GLY A 221 -17.21 7.83 -24.10
CA GLY A 221 -18.29 6.85 -24.07
C GLY A 221 -18.08 5.80 -22.98
N ARG A 222 -16.91 5.16 -22.89
CA ARG A 222 -16.63 4.16 -21.85
C ARG A 222 -16.79 4.71 -20.43
N PHE A 223 -16.20 5.87 -20.16
CA PHE A 223 -16.34 6.51 -18.85
C PHE A 223 -17.81 6.87 -18.57
N ARG A 224 -18.50 7.47 -19.54
CA ARG A 224 -19.92 7.82 -19.41
C ARG A 224 -20.78 6.59 -19.17
N THR A 225 -20.60 5.51 -19.94
CA THR A 225 -21.30 4.23 -19.74
C THR A 225 -21.05 3.66 -18.35
N ALA A 226 -19.79 3.66 -17.88
CA ALA A 226 -19.47 3.18 -16.53
C ALA A 226 -20.18 4.02 -15.44
N VAL A 227 -20.23 5.35 -15.61
CA VAL A 227 -20.96 6.25 -14.71
C VAL A 227 -22.47 6.04 -14.80
N ASP A 228 -23.04 5.92 -16.00
CA ASP A 228 -24.48 5.71 -16.21
C ASP A 228 -24.94 4.36 -15.62
N GLU A 229 -24.18 3.28 -15.86
CA GLU A 229 -24.42 1.96 -15.25
C GLU A 229 -24.31 2.02 -13.71
N PHE A 230 -23.32 2.75 -13.19
CA PHE A 230 -23.19 2.94 -11.75
C PHE A 230 -24.37 3.71 -11.18
N VAL A 231 -24.81 4.81 -11.82
CA VAL A 231 -25.97 5.60 -11.36
C VAL A 231 -27.22 4.73 -11.34
N THR A 232 -27.46 3.91 -12.36
CA THR A 232 -28.64 3.01 -12.36
C THR A 232 -28.58 1.99 -11.24
N THR A 233 -27.40 1.43 -10.96
CA THR A 233 -27.17 0.48 -9.86
C THR A 233 -27.34 1.15 -8.50
N PHE A 234 -26.71 2.31 -8.31
CA PHE A 234 -26.79 3.13 -7.12
C PHE A 234 -28.24 3.52 -6.80
N LEU A 235 -28.98 4.02 -7.78
CA LEU A 235 -30.39 4.39 -7.58
C LEU A 235 -31.27 3.18 -7.26
N ARG A 236 -31.00 2.01 -7.83
CA ARG A 236 -31.71 0.77 -7.51
C ARG A 236 -31.46 0.35 -6.05
N TRP A 237 -30.20 0.36 -5.64
CA TRP A 237 -29.78 0.06 -4.27
C TRP A 237 -30.36 1.05 -3.26
N VAL A 238 -30.20 2.36 -3.50
CA VAL A 238 -30.74 3.42 -2.63
C VAL A 238 -32.26 3.32 -2.54
N ARG A 239 -33.00 3.26 -3.65
CA ARG A 239 -34.47 3.11 -3.59
C ARG A 239 -34.90 1.84 -2.85
N GLY A 240 -34.12 0.77 -2.98
CA GLY A 240 -34.35 -0.49 -2.30
C GLY A 240 -34.16 -0.45 -0.79
N LEU A 241 -33.33 0.46 -0.29
CA LEU A 241 -32.97 0.59 1.12
C LEU A 241 -33.56 1.82 1.81
N SER A 242 -33.81 2.93 1.09
CA SER A 242 -34.19 4.22 1.68
C SER A 242 -35.43 4.13 2.57
N GLY A 243 -36.46 3.38 2.17
CA GLY A 243 -37.65 3.20 3.00
C GLY A 243 -37.38 2.45 4.30
N ILE A 244 -36.54 1.41 4.23
CA ILE A 244 -36.15 0.61 5.40
C ILE A 244 -35.25 1.44 6.33
N ALA A 245 -34.27 2.15 5.77
CA ALA A 245 -33.37 3.03 6.48
C ALA A 245 -34.12 4.20 7.14
N ALA A 246 -35.07 4.81 6.45
CA ALA A 246 -35.92 5.87 7.00
C ALA A 246 -36.81 5.34 8.14
N GLY A 247 -37.39 4.14 8.00
CA GLY A 247 -38.14 3.49 9.07
C GLY A 247 -37.28 3.20 10.31
N MET A 248 -36.05 2.74 10.11
CA MET A 248 -35.08 2.51 11.17
C MET A 248 -34.64 3.81 11.86
N GLN A 249 -34.35 4.88 11.09
CA GLN A 249 -34.03 6.20 11.62
C GLN A 249 -35.20 6.81 12.41
N LEU A 250 -36.43 6.68 11.91
CA LEU A 250 -37.63 7.14 12.62
C LEU A 250 -37.81 6.38 13.94
N ALA A 251 -37.70 5.05 13.91
CA ALA A 251 -37.81 4.21 15.09
C ALA A 251 -36.76 4.57 16.15
N LEU A 252 -35.51 4.82 15.75
CA LEU A 252 -34.44 5.17 16.69
C LEU A 252 -34.42 6.67 17.06
N SER A 253 -35.28 7.49 16.47
CA SER A 253 -35.25 8.94 16.67
C SER A 253 -35.67 9.31 18.10
N PRO A 254 -35.01 10.30 18.74
CA PRO A 254 -35.40 10.77 20.08
C PRO A 254 -36.89 11.12 20.21
N PRO A 255 -37.54 11.81 19.25
CA PRO A 255 -38.96 12.10 19.33
C PRO A 255 -39.85 10.86 19.38
N PHE A 256 -39.55 9.83 18.58
CA PHE A 256 -40.35 8.61 18.56
C PHE A 256 -40.17 7.79 19.85
N VAL A 257 -38.92 7.68 20.34
CA VAL A 257 -38.63 7.04 21.63
C VAL A 257 -39.40 7.73 22.76
N LEU A 258 -39.32 9.06 22.84
CA LEU A 258 -40.04 9.83 23.85
C LEU A 258 -41.55 9.68 23.70
N LEU A 259 -42.10 9.66 22.49
CA LEU A 259 -43.53 9.46 22.25
C LEU A 259 -44.00 8.11 22.82
N VAL A 260 -43.29 7.02 22.52
CA VAL A 260 -43.62 5.68 23.00
C VAL A 260 -43.54 5.61 24.53
N VAL A 261 -42.47 6.15 25.12
CA VAL A 261 -42.26 6.18 26.57
C VAL A 261 -43.33 7.03 27.27
N LEU A 262 -43.66 8.21 26.74
CA LEU A 262 -44.66 9.10 27.32
C LEU A 262 -46.07 8.50 27.26
N ILE A 263 -46.46 7.86 26.15
CA ILE A 263 -47.76 7.19 26.04
C ILE A 263 -47.87 6.05 27.05
N GLY A 264 -46.88 5.15 27.09
CA GLY A 264 -46.86 4.02 28.02
C GLY A 264 -46.80 4.46 29.49
N GLY A 265 -45.94 5.43 29.79
CA GLY A 265 -45.81 6.02 31.12
C GLY A 265 -47.09 6.69 31.58
N THR A 266 -47.74 7.49 30.73
CA THR A 266 -49.01 8.14 31.06
C THR A 266 -50.09 7.12 31.38
N ALA A 267 -50.21 6.04 30.61
CA ALA A 267 -51.19 4.98 30.87
C ALA A 267 -50.96 4.26 32.21
N LEU A 268 -49.71 4.00 32.59
CA LEU A 268 -49.37 3.40 33.88
C LEU A 268 -49.58 4.38 35.06
N ILE A 269 -49.34 5.66 34.84
CA ILE A 269 -49.58 6.70 35.86
C ILE A 269 -51.09 6.88 36.10
N THR A 270 -51.90 6.97 35.06
CA THR A 270 -53.36 7.18 35.20
C THR A 270 -54.10 5.97 35.76
N SER A 271 -53.55 4.77 35.60
CA SER A 271 -54.04 3.54 36.26
C SER A 271 -53.57 3.38 37.71
N GLY A 272 -52.69 4.27 38.20
CA GLY A 272 -52.13 4.23 39.55
C GLY A 272 -51.04 3.18 39.74
N GLU A 273 -50.52 2.60 38.66
CA GLU A 273 -49.53 1.52 38.69
C GLU A 273 -48.07 2.03 38.68
N LEU A 274 -47.87 3.33 38.40
CA LEU A 274 -46.56 3.99 38.36
C LEU A 274 -46.64 5.41 38.95
N ALA A 275 -45.67 5.80 39.78
CA ALA A 275 -45.56 7.18 40.24
C ALA A 275 -45.01 8.08 39.13
N ALA A 276 -45.49 9.33 39.05
CA ALA A 276 -45.04 10.26 38.00
C ALA A 276 -43.52 10.50 38.00
N ALA A 277 -42.89 10.51 39.17
CA ALA A 277 -41.44 10.66 39.31
C ALA A 277 -40.66 9.46 38.73
N ASP A 278 -41.25 8.27 38.69
CA ASP A 278 -40.63 7.05 38.17
C ASP A 278 -40.62 7.00 36.64
N LEU A 279 -41.27 7.95 35.96
CA LEU A 279 -41.19 8.11 34.50
C LEU A 279 -39.87 8.80 34.06
N LEU A 280 -39.28 9.66 34.90
CA LEU A 280 -38.07 10.43 34.58
C LEU A 280 -36.87 9.56 34.13
N PRO A 281 -36.56 8.41 34.78
CA PRO A 281 -35.53 7.50 34.31
C PRO A 281 -35.69 7.09 32.86
N PHE A 282 -36.91 6.77 32.43
CA PHE A 282 -37.20 6.26 31.10
C PHE A 282 -37.06 7.36 30.04
N LEU A 283 -37.41 8.60 30.36
CA LEU A 283 -37.24 9.75 29.47
C LEU A 283 -35.77 10.10 29.24
N LEU A 284 -34.94 9.96 30.28
CA LEU A 284 -33.51 10.30 30.21
C LEU A 284 -32.65 9.15 29.67
N LEU A 285 -32.84 7.94 30.20
CA LEU A 285 -32.01 6.77 29.89
C LEU A 285 -32.53 5.97 28.70
N GLY A 286 -33.84 6.03 28.41
CA GLY A 286 -34.45 5.33 27.28
C GLY A 286 -33.88 5.77 25.93
N LEU A 287 -33.50 7.05 25.81
CA LEU A 287 -32.80 7.59 24.63
C LEU A 287 -31.44 6.93 24.39
N GLY A 288 -30.74 6.52 25.45
CA GLY A 288 -29.44 5.85 25.35
C GLY A 288 -29.54 4.42 24.81
N LEU A 289 -30.71 3.77 24.91
CA LEU A 289 -30.90 2.37 24.48
C LEU A 289 -30.85 2.19 22.95
N THR A 290 -30.95 3.27 22.17
CA THR A 290 -30.87 3.22 20.71
C THR A 290 -29.43 3.25 20.18
N ALA A 291 -28.46 3.67 20.99
CA ALA A 291 -27.05 3.81 20.60
C ALA A 291 -26.37 2.53 20.06
N PRO A 292 -26.57 1.32 20.62
CA PRO A 292 -25.92 0.11 20.11
C PRO A 292 -26.30 -0.21 18.66
N VAL A 293 -27.56 0.04 18.30
CA VAL A 293 -28.07 -0.25 16.95
C VAL A 293 -27.40 0.65 15.90
N ALA A 294 -27.16 1.92 16.23
CA ALA A 294 -26.45 2.85 15.36
C ALA A 294 -24.95 2.52 15.25
N ALA A 295 -24.31 2.16 16.38
CA ALA A 295 -22.89 1.83 16.42
C ALA A 295 -22.54 0.56 15.62
N LEU A 296 -23.43 -0.43 15.61
CA LEU A 296 -23.27 -1.62 14.78
C LEU A 296 -23.24 -1.28 13.28
N GLY A 297 -23.96 -0.25 12.82
CA GLY A 297 -23.93 0.15 11.40
C GLY A 297 -22.59 0.71 10.94
N HIS A 298 -22.08 1.74 11.64
CA HIS A 298 -20.88 2.48 11.22
C HIS A 298 -19.57 1.80 11.64
N GLY A 299 -19.53 1.16 12.81
CA GLY A 299 -18.30 0.54 13.35
C GLY A 299 -17.81 -0.66 12.53
N PHE A 300 -18.69 -1.38 11.82
CA PHE A 300 -18.28 -2.52 11.00
C PHE A 300 -17.47 -2.11 9.77
N ASP A 301 -17.77 -0.97 9.15
CA ASP A 301 -17.06 -0.53 7.94
C ASP A 301 -15.64 -0.06 8.25
N GLU A 302 -15.47 0.70 9.34
CA GLU A 302 -14.15 1.12 9.84
C GLU A 302 -13.30 -0.09 10.26
N MET A 303 -13.91 -1.05 10.96
CA MET A 303 -13.27 -2.31 11.33
C MET A 303 -12.76 -3.07 10.09
N ARG A 304 -13.60 -3.22 9.06
CA ARG A 304 -13.22 -3.91 7.81
C ARG A 304 -12.10 -3.16 7.08
N ALA A 305 -12.15 -1.82 7.06
CA ALA A 305 -11.10 -1.01 6.46
C ALA A 305 -9.76 -1.20 7.18
N ALA A 306 -9.75 -1.12 8.51
CA ALA A 306 -8.56 -1.36 9.34
C ALA A 306 -8.02 -2.79 9.14
N GLN A 307 -8.88 -3.81 9.09
CA GLN A 307 -8.47 -5.19 8.83
C GLN A 307 -7.78 -5.36 7.47
N ARG A 308 -8.31 -4.75 6.40
CA ARG A 308 -7.68 -4.77 5.07
C ARG A 308 -6.33 -4.06 5.07
N ALA A 309 -6.22 -2.92 5.75
CA ALA A 309 -4.97 -2.19 5.88
C ALA A 309 -3.91 -3.00 6.62
N ILE A 310 -4.28 -3.61 7.76
CA ILE A 310 -3.39 -4.48 8.53
C ILE A 310 -2.93 -5.69 7.69
N GLY A 311 -3.83 -6.29 6.89
CA GLY A 311 -3.47 -7.37 5.97
C GLY A 311 -2.36 -6.97 5.00
N ARG A 312 -2.49 -5.81 4.34
CA ARG A 312 -1.45 -5.30 3.42
C ARG A 312 -0.14 -4.97 4.13
N ILE A 313 -0.20 -4.39 5.32
CA ILE A 313 0.99 -4.15 6.15
C ILE A 313 1.70 -5.48 6.46
N GLN A 314 0.96 -6.52 6.84
CA GLN A 314 1.52 -7.84 7.11
C GLN A 314 2.14 -8.48 5.88
N ASP A 315 1.51 -8.35 4.71
CA ASP A 315 2.07 -8.89 3.46
C ASP A 315 3.44 -8.29 3.14
N VAL A 316 3.63 -6.99 3.39
CA VAL A 316 4.93 -6.32 3.24
C VAL A 316 5.92 -6.76 4.34
N LEU A 317 5.47 -6.86 5.60
CA LEU A 317 6.31 -7.31 6.71
C LEU A 317 6.74 -8.79 6.59
N ALA A 318 5.97 -9.61 5.86
CA ALA A 318 6.22 -11.04 5.68
C ALA A 318 7.14 -11.34 4.49
N VAL A 319 7.59 -10.33 3.73
CA VAL A 319 8.46 -10.54 2.57
C VAL A 319 9.76 -11.23 3.00
N PRO A 320 10.10 -12.40 2.43
CA PRO A 320 11.33 -13.08 2.79
C PRO A 320 12.53 -12.27 2.26
N ARG A 321 13.58 -12.22 3.09
CA ARG A 321 14.88 -11.70 2.67
C ARG A 321 15.61 -12.78 1.87
N LEU A 322 16.51 -12.37 0.98
CA LEU A 322 17.43 -13.33 0.39
C LEU A 322 18.38 -13.88 1.48
N PRO A 323 18.64 -15.20 1.52
CA PRO A 323 19.56 -15.78 2.47
C PRO A 323 20.96 -15.21 2.31
N GLU A 324 21.56 -14.80 3.43
CA GLU A 324 22.98 -14.45 3.53
C GLU A 324 23.77 -15.66 4.03
N PRO A 325 24.89 -16.02 3.39
CA PRO A 325 25.73 -17.13 3.81
C PRO A 325 26.42 -16.80 5.15
N ALA A 326 26.41 -17.76 6.08
CA ALA A 326 27.09 -17.60 7.38
C ALA A 326 28.61 -17.45 7.24
N ASN A 327 29.19 -18.14 6.25
CA ASN A 327 30.61 -18.06 5.91
C ASN A 327 30.73 -17.72 4.42
N PRO A 328 30.82 -16.42 4.05
CA PRO A 328 30.90 -16.01 2.66
C PRO A 328 32.16 -16.52 1.96
N VAL A 329 32.00 -17.06 0.75
CA VAL A 329 33.11 -17.49 -0.11
C VAL A 329 33.64 -16.27 -0.87
N THR A 330 34.95 -16.25 -1.15
CA THR A 330 35.53 -15.22 -2.01
C THR A 330 35.66 -15.71 -3.45
N ALA A 331 35.05 -14.99 -4.39
CA ALA A 331 35.17 -15.28 -5.82
C ALA A 331 36.61 -15.08 -6.31
N GLN A 332 37.07 -15.97 -7.19
CA GLN A 332 38.38 -15.84 -7.85
C GLN A 332 38.22 -15.48 -9.33
N GLY A 333 38.49 -14.22 -9.66
CA GLY A 333 38.22 -13.65 -10.97
C GLY A 333 36.76 -13.29 -11.17
N HIS A 334 36.37 -13.01 -12.41
CA HIS A 334 35.07 -12.42 -12.74
C HIS A 334 34.39 -13.09 -13.94
N ARG A 335 34.79 -14.32 -14.29
CA ARG A 335 34.09 -15.16 -15.25
C ARG A 335 32.72 -15.53 -14.70
N VAL A 336 31.66 -15.29 -15.48
CA VAL A 336 30.26 -15.58 -15.08
C VAL A 336 29.82 -16.90 -15.70
N GLN A 337 29.20 -17.78 -14.92
CA GLN A 337 28.71 -19.08 -15.37
C GLN A 337 27.28 -19.33 -14.86
N LEU A 338 26.38 -19.62 -15.79
CA LEU A 338 25.03 -20.09 -15.54
C LEU A 338 24.98 -21.55 -15.95
N ARG A 339 24.51 -22.43 -15.06
CA ARG A 339 24.41 -23.87 -15.28
C ARG A 339 23.01 -24.37 -14.97
N ASP A 340 22.32 -24.94 -15.97
CA ASP A 340 20.92 -25.40 -15.92
C ASP A 340 19.99 -24.44 -15.15
N VAL A 341 20.12 -23.13 -15.40
CA VAL A 341 19.38 -22.12 -14.63
C VAL A 341 17.91 -22.15 -15.02
N ARG A 342 17.06 -22.44 -14.04
CA ARG A 342 15.60 -22.43 -14.15
C ARG A 342 15.02 -21.42 -13.18
N PHE A 343 14.10 -20.62 -13.67
CA PHE A 343 13.50 -19.57 -12.85
C PHE A 343 12.08 -19.23 -13.30
N GLY A 344 11.21 -18.96 -12.33
CA GLY A 344 9.85 -18.48 -12.53
C GLY A 344 9.45 -17.53 -11.40
N TYR A 345 8.69 -16.49 -11.72
CA TYR A 345 8.21 -15.51 -10.74
C TYR A 345 7.10 -16.06 -9.83
N GLU A 346 6.41 -17.10 -10.29
CA GLU A 346 5.32 -17.81 -9.63
C GLU A 346 5.63 -19.31 -9.68
N ALA A 347 5.22 -20.04 -8.65
CA ALA A 347 5.39 -21.49 -8.61
C ALA A 347 4.69 -22.15 -9.80
N GLY A 348 5.40 -23.04 -10.51
CA GLY A 348 4.87 -23.77 -11.66
C GLY A 348 4.90 -23.01 -13.00
N ARG A 349 5.37 -21.75 -13.04
CA ARG A 349 5.47 -20.97 -14.28
C ARG A 349 6.92 -20.56 -14.57
N GLU A 350 7.66 -21.43 -15.25
CA GLU A 350 9.05 -21.16 -15.65
C GLU A 350 9.12 -20.12 -16.78
N VAL A 351 9.91 -19.07 -16.52
CA VAL A 351 10.33 -18.04 -17.48
C VAL A 351 11.68 -18.38 -18.10
N LEU A 352 12.61 -18.95 -17.32
CA LEU A 352 13.89 -19.49 -17.79
C LEU A 352 13.88 -21.00 -17.57
N ARG A 353 14.30 -21.76 -18.59
CA ARG A 353 14.08 -23.21 -18.69
C ARG A 353 15.38 -23.96 -18.98
N GLY A 354 16.34 -23.89 -18.07
CA GLY A 354 17.63 -24.57 -18.19
C GLY A 354 18.61 -23.76 -19.05
N ILE A 355 18.96 -22.56 -18.57
CA ILE A 355 19.93 -21.70 -19.25
C ILE A 355 21.36 -22.13 -18.89
N ASP A 356 22.12 -22.52 -19.90
CA ASP A 356 23.56 -22.70 -19.83
C ASP A 356 24.26 -21.55 -20.59
N LEU A 357 24.99 -20.71 -19.85
CA LEU A 357 25.65 -19.55 -20.42
C LEU A 357 26.96 -19.25 -19.69
N VAL A 358 27.97 -18.86 -20.45
CA VAL A 358 29.27 -18.45 -19.89
C VAL A 358 29.61 -17.08 -20.47
N LEU A 359 29.91 -16.12 -19.60
CA LEU A 359 30.42 -14.82 -20.00
C LEU A 359 31.91 -14.78 -19.69
N GLU A 360 32.71 -14.57 -20.73
CA GLU A 360 34.17 -14.58 -20.60
C GLU A 360 34.69 -13.20 -20.13
N PRO A 361 35.71 -13.16 -19.26
CA PRO A 361 36.41 -11.95 -18.86
C PRO A 361 36.80 -11.05 -20.04
N GLY A 362 36.63 -9.74 -19.89
CA GLY A 362 37.00 -8.74 -20.90
C GLY A 362 36.09 -8.68 -22.14
N THR A 363 35.04 -9.49 -22.21
CA THR A 363 34.13 -9.55 -23.37
C THR A 363 32.79 -8.88 -23.12
N VAL A 364 32.17 -8.46 -24.23
CA VAL A 364 30.81 -7.92 -24.27
C VAL A 364 29.87 -8.99 -24.82
N THR A 365 28.90 -9.39 -23.99
CA THR A 365 27.82 -10.31 -24.39
C THR A 365 26.50 -9.57 -24.54
N ALA A 366 25.93 -9.59 -25.74
CA ALA A 366 24.62 -9.04 -26.05
C ALA A 366 23.53 -10.12 -26.00
N VAL A 367 22.47 -9.88 -25.23
CA VAL A 367 21.28 -10.73 -25.16
C VAL A 367 20.18 -10.14 -26.04
N VAL A 368 19.72 -10.93 -27.00
CA VAL A 368 18.69 -10.55 -28.00
C VAL A 368 17.55 -11.55 -28.04
N GLY A 369 16.44 -11.17 -28.65
CA GLY A 369 15.27 -12.04 -28.85
C GLY A 369 13.94 -11.32 -28.66
N PRO A 370 12.81 -11.97 -28.94
CA PRO A 370 11.48 -11.36 -28.89
C PRO A 370 11.10 -10.89 -27.48
N SER A 371 10.13 -9.98 -27.39
CA SER A 371 9.55 -9.57 -26.11
C SER A 371 8.97 -10.78 -25.37
N GLY A 372 9.19 -10.85 -24.05
CA GLY A 372 8.75 -11.98 -23.22
C GLY A 372 9.64 -13.24 -23.28
N SER A 373 10.77 -13.22 -24.00
CA SER A 373 11.67 -14.38 -24.07
C SER A 373 12.49 -14.67 -22.80
N GLY A 374 12.44 -13.79 -21.79
CA GLY A 374 13.14 -13.94 -20.52
C GLY A 374 14.44 -13.11 -20.38
N LYS A 375 14.77 -12.21 -21.32
CA LYS A 375 16.00 -11.39 -21.30
C LYS A 375 16.19 -10.60 -20.00
N SER A 376 15.21 -9.78 -19.61
CA SER A 376 15.26 -8.98 -18.38
C SER A 376 15.37 -9.87 -17.15
N THR A 377 14.69 -11.02 -17.15
CA THR A 377 14.80 -12.02 -16.08
C THR A 377 16.21 -12.59 -15.98
N LEU A 378 16.84 -12.94 -17.10
CA LEU A 378 18.19 -13.46 -17.16
C LEU A 378 19.21 -12.47 -16.57
N VAL A 379 19.16 -11.20 -17.00
CA VAL A 379 20.11 -10.19 -16.52
C VAL A 379 19.90 -9.83 -15.04
N GLN A 380 18.67 -9.91 -14.53
CA GLN A 380 18.35 -9.63 -13.13
C GLN A 380 18.86 -10.72 -12.16
N LEU A 381 19.19 -11.91 -12.65
CA LEU A 381 19.80 -12.97 -11.82
C LEU A 381 21.26 -12.69 -11.48
N LEU A 382 22.01 -11.97 -12.33
CA LEU A 382 23.42 -11.65 -12.09
C LEU A 382 23.67 -10.75 -10.86
N PRO A 383 22.92 -9.64 -10.65
CA PRO A 383 23.00 -8.88 -9.41
C PRO A 383 22.21 -9.54 -8.26
N ARG A 384 21.79 -10.80 -8.43
CA ARG A 384 21.01 -11.61 -7.49
C ARG A 384 19.74 -10.89 -7.01
N PHE A 385 18.98 -10.28 -7.92
CA PHE A 385 17.66 -9.72 -7.56
C PHE A 385 16.67 -10.84 -7.20
N PHE A 386 16.93 -12.04 -7.70
CA PHE A 386 16.28 -13.28 -7.34
C PHE A 386 17.30 -14.42 -7.32
N ASP A 387 17.03 -15.45 -6.52
CA ASP A 387 17.73 -16.73 -6.62
C ASP A 387 17.03 -17.61 -7.67
N PRO A 388 17.78 -18.39 -8.47
CA PRO A 388 17.19 -19.35 -9.39
C PRO A 388 16.42 -20.45 -8.63
N VAL A 389 15.36 -20.98 -9.23
CA VAL A 389 14.57 -22.09 -8.66
C VAL A 389 15.34 -23.40 -8.73
N ALA A 390 16.09 -23.60 -9.81
CA ALA A 390 17.06 -24.69 -9.96
C ALA A 390 18.26 -24.24 -10.79
N GLY A 391 19.36 -24.98 -10.70
CA GLY A 391 20.65 -24.61 -11.28
C GLY A 391 21.46 -23.67 -10.39
N SER A 392 22.46 -23.01 -10.99
CA SER A 392 23.38 -22.11 -10.29
C SER A 392 23.83 -20.96 -11.19
N VAL A 393 23.96 -19.77 -10.60
CA VAL A 393 24.71 -18.64 -11.19
C VAL A 393 25.97 -18.46 -10.36
N ALA A 394 27.13 -18.37 -11.00
CA ALA A 394 28.42 -18.26 -10.33
C ALA A 394 29.30 -17.18 -10.95
N ILE A 395 30.09 -16.49 -10.12
CA ILE A 395 31.12 -15.53 -10.52
C ILE A 395 32.46 -15.99 -9.95
N GLY A 396 33.48 -16.10 -10.80
CA GLY A 396 34.81 -16.52 -10.36
C GLY A 396 34.82 -17.90 -9.69
N GLY A 397 33.90 -18.78 -10.11
CA GLY A 397 33.74 -20.14 -9.57
C GLY A 397 32.88 -20.25 -8.30
N ALA A 398 32.49 -19.15 -7.65
CA ALA A 398 31.62 -19.16 -6.47
C ALA A 398 30.16 -18.91 -6.86
N ASP A 399 29.22 -19.72 -6.36
CA ASP A 399 27.79 -19.49 -6.54
C ASP A 399 27.37 -18.17 -5.87
N LEU A 400 26.48 -17.40 -6.50
CA LEU A 400 26.01 -16.12 -5.95
C LEU A 400 25.35 -16.26 -4.57
N ARG A 401 24.81 -17.44 -4.25
CA ARG A 401 24.21 -17.77 -2.94
C ARG A 401 25.25 -17.88 -1.83
N ASP A 402 26.49 -18.22 -2.18
CA ASP A 402 27.60 -18.37 -1.25
C ASP A 402 28.41 -17.08 -1.08
N LEU A 403 28.13 -16.05 -1.89
CA LEU A 403 28.71 -14.71 -1.75
C LEU A 403 27.88 -13.86 -0.78
N GLY A 404 28.56 -13.10 0.08
CA GLY A 404 27.89 -12.07 0.88
C GLY A 404 27.45 -10.89 0.01
N SER A 405 26.29 -10.29 0.28
CA SER A 405 25.73 -9.21 -0.58
C SER A 405 26.69 -8.05 -0.83
N ARG A 406 27.42 -7.59 0.20
CA ARG A 406 28.40 -6.51 0.05
C ARG A 406 29.52 -6.86 -0.93
N GLN A 407 29.95 -8.12 -0.94
CA GLN A 407 30.96 -8.59 -1.88
C GLN A 407 30.36 -8.69 -3.29
N LEU A 408 29.15 -9.22 -3.42
CA LEU A 408 28.46 -9.30 -4.70
C LEU A 408 28.31 -7.92 -5.36
N TYR A 409 27.90 -6.89 -4.62
CA TYR A 409 27.76 -5.53 -5.15
C TYR A 409 29.09 -4.81 -5.42
N ARG A 410 30.22 -5.33 -4.95
CA ARG A 410 31.56 -4.91 -5.39
C ARG A 410 32.02 -5.65 -6.65
N LEU A 411 31.38 -6.77 -6.98
CA LEU A 411 31.68 -7.56 -8.17
C LEU A 411 30.77 -7.19 -9.35
N VAL A 412 29.52 -6.80 -9.08
CA VAL A 412 28.49 -6.56 -10.08
C VAL A 412 27.87 -5.16 -9.93
N SER A 413 27.92 -4.35 -10.97
CA SER A 413 27.08 -3.15 -11.11
C SER A 413 25.95 -3.40 -12.10
N PHE A 414 24.80 -2.79 -11.83
CA PHE A 414 23.60 -2.90 -12.66
C PHE A 414 23.10 -1.51 -13.07
N VAL A 415 22.81 -1.32 -14.35
CA VAL A 415 22.16 -0.13 -14.89
C VAL A 415 20.74 -0.51 -15.32
N PHE A 416 19.76 0.07 -14.65
CA PHE A 416 18.33 -0.14 -14.92
C PHE A 416 17.89 0.56 -16.21
N GLN A 417 16.91 -0.02 -16.89
CA GLN A 417 16.18 0.59 -18.01
C GLN A 417 15.55 1.93 -17.60
N ASP A 418 14.72 1.91 -16.54
CA ASP A 418 14.11 3.10 -15.96
C ASP A 418 15.03 3.73 -14.91
N VAL A 419 15.88 4.64 -15.34
CA VAL A 419 16.77 5.34 -14.42
C VAL A 419 16.01 6.30 -13.51
N ARG A 420 16.21 6.15 -12.21
CA ARG A 420 15.74 7.06 -11.18
C ARG A 420 16.94 7.73 -10.50
N LEU A 421 16.91 9.05 -10.46
CA LEU A 421 17.86 9.86 -9.70
C LEU A 421 17.26 10.21 -8.35
N LEU A 422 18.12 10.25 -7.33
CA LEU A 422 17.75 10.73 -6.02
C LEU A 422 17.65 12.26 -6.06
N ARG A 423 16.78 12.81 -5.20
CA ARG A 423 16.66 14.25 -4.97
C ARG A 423 17.87 14.74 -4.17
N ALA A 424 19.00 14.82 -4.85
CA ALA A 424 20.34 15.14 -4.36
C ALA A 424 21.14 15.81 -5.48
N SER A 425 22.36 16.27 -5.18
CA SER A 425 23.23 16.86 -6.20
C SER A 425 23.55 15.85 -7.32
N ILE A 426 23.95 16.32 -8.50
CA ILE A 426 24.44 15.44 -9.56
C ILE A 426 25.69 14.69 -9.10
N ALA A 427 26.57 15.35 -8.34
CA ALA A 427 27.75 14.74 -7.75
C ALA A 427 27.38 13.54 -6.87
N ASP A 428 26.44 13.73 -5.93
CA ASP A 428 25.98 12.68 -5.01
C ASP A 428 25.28 11.53 -5.76
N ASN A 429 24.53 11.86 -6.81
CA ASN A 429 23.89 10.85 -7.65
C ASN A 429 24.92 9.96 -8.36
N ILE A 430 26.06 10.50 -8.79
CA ILE A 430 27.15 9.73 -9.40
C ILE A 430 27.92 8.96 -8.31
N ALA A 431 28.24 9.61 -7.18
CA ALA A 431 28.98 9.06 -6.05
C ALA A 431 28.20 8.02 -5.22
N LEU A 432 26.93 7.74 -5.54
CA LEU A 432 26.08 6.85 -4.74
C LEU A 432 26.69 5.46 -4.48
N ALA A 433 27.45 4.91 -5.42
CA ALA A 433 28.11 3.61 -5.29
C ALA A 433 29.50 3.68 -4.63
N ALA A 434 30.07 4.88 -4.52
CA ALA A 434 31.36 5.14 -3.88
C ALA A 434 31.30 6.51 -3.17
N PRO A 435 30.63 6.61 -2.00
CA PRO A 435 30.38 7.90 -1.33
C PRO A 435 31.65 8.65 -0.94
N ASP A 436 32.75 7.92 -0.73
CA ASP A 436 34.06 8.47 -0.38
C ASP A 436 34.87 8.93 -1.61
N ALA A 437 34.30 8.83 -2.82
CA ALA A 437 34.98 9.23 -4.04
C ALA A 437 35.21 10.75 -4.07
N GLY A 438 36.45 11.17 -4.26
CA GLY A 438 36.79 12.58 -4.43
C GLY A 438 36.18 13.20 -5.70
N PRO A 439 36.05 14.54 -5.76
CA PRO A 439 35.43 15.24 -6.89
C PRO A 439 36.05 14.89 -8.25
N ASP A 440 37.36 14.69 -8.32
CA ASP A 440 38.05 14.32 -9.55
C ASP A 440 37.61 12.96 -10.09
N ALA A 441 37.29 12.00 -9.22
CA ALA A 441 36.80 10.69 -9.63
C ALA A 441 35.39 10.79 -10.22
N VAL A 442 34.53 11.61 -9.60
CA VAL A 442 33.19 11.92 -10.11
C VAL A 442 33.27 12.58 -11.49
N VAL A 443 34.19 13.54 -11.67
CA VAL A 443 34.42 14.21 -12.96
C VAL A 443 34.92 13.23 -14.02
N ARG A 444 35.89 12.37 -13.69
CA ARG A 444 36.39 11.34 -14.62
C ARG A 444 35.27 10.38 -15.05
N ALA A 445 34.46 9.90 -14.11
CA ALA A 445 33.34 9.01 -14.41
C ALA A 445 32.29 9.68 -15.32
N ALA A 446 31.99 10.96 -15.06
CA ALA A 446 31.09 11.75 -15.91
C ALA A 446 31.64 12.00 -17.33
N ARG A 447 32.96 12.16 -17.47
CA ARG A 447 33.61 12.29 -18.79
C ARG A 447 33.55 10.99 -19.57
N LEU A 448 33.85 9.85 -18.92
CA LEU A 448 33.75 8.53 -19.53
C LEU A 448 32.31 8.19 -19.95
N ALA A 449 31.32 8.67 -19.20
CA ALA A 449 29.90 8.54 -19.56
C ALA A 449 29.40 9.63 -20.53
N ASN A 450 30.27 10.53 -21.01
CA ASN A 450 29.95 11.63 -21.91
C ASN A 450 28.78 12.52 -21.43
N ILE A 451 28.79 12.89 -20.14
CA ILE A 451 27.78 13.79 -19.54
C ILE A 451 28.40 15.02 -18.86
N HIS A 452 29.73 15.07 -18.73
CA HIS A 452 30.44 16.16 -18.05
C HIS A 452 30.07 17.55 -18.57
N ASP A 453 30.17 17.80 -19.88
CA ASP A 453 29.92 19.13 -20.45
C ASP A 453 28.47 19.57 -20.20
N ARG A 454 27.53 18.63 -20.34
CA ARG A 454 26.13 18.89 -20.03
C ARG A 454 25.89 19.21 -18.55
N ILE A 455 26.64 18.58 -17.64
CA ILE A 455 26.57 18.89 -16.20
C ILE A 455 27.05 20.32 -15.95
N LEU A 456 28.11 20.77 -16.64
CA LEU A 456 28.64 22.14 -16.47
C LEU A 456 27.67 23.23 -16.96
N GLU A 457 26.78 22.90 -17.89
CA GLU A 457 25.71 23.80 -18.36
C GLU A 457 24.55 23.93 -17.36
N LEU A 458 24.50 23.10 -16.32
CA LEU A 458 23.47 23.19 -15.29
C LEU A 458 23.70 24.42 -14.39
N PRO A 459 22.64 24.98 -13.76
CA PRO A 459 22.74 26.23 -12.99
C PRO A 459 23.83 26.26 -11.93
N ARG A 460 24.14 25.11 -11.31
CA ARG A 460 25.17 24.95 -10.28
C ARG A 460 26.17 23.84 -10.61
N GLY A 461 26.30 23.48 -11.88
CA GLY A 461 27.18 22.38 -12.29
C GLY A 461 26.82 21.07 -11.59
N TYR A 462 27.84 20.41 -11.01
CA TYR A 462 27.70 19.17 -10.24
C TYR A 462 26.84 19.30 -8.97
N GLU A 463 26.73 20.50 -8.39
CA GLU A 463 25.94 20.77 -7.18
C GLU A 463 24.44 20.96 -7.47
N THR A 464 24.04 20.93 -8.74
CA THR A 464 22.64 21.06 -9.14
C THR A 464 21.82 19.90 -8.57
N VAL A 465 20.71 20.19 -7.90
CA VAL A 465 19.86 19.16 -7.29
C VAL A 465 18.87 18.62 -8.32
N ALA A 466 18.97 17.32 -8.61
CA ALA A 466 18.10 16.66 -9.57
C ALA A 466 16.64 16.65 -9.10
N GLY A 467 15.70 16.95 -10.01
CA GLY A 467 14.26 16.97 -9.75
C GLY A 467 13.71 18.32 -9.28
N ASP A 468 14.48 19.05 -8.47
CA ASP A 468 14.09 20.36 -7.93
C ASP A 468 14.50 21.50 -8.86
N GLU A 469 15.77 21.52 -9.26
CA GLU A 469 16.35 22.60 -10.05
C GLU A 469 16.41 22.26 -11.53
N VAL A 470 16.50 20.97 -11.85
CA VAL A 470 16.53 20.48 -13.22
C VAL A 470 15.74 19.18 -13.38
N LYS A 471 14.99 19.08 -14.47
CA LYS A 471 14.48 17.81 -14.98
C LYS A 471 15.34 17.37 -16.14
N LEU A 472 16.18 16.38 -15.90
CA LEU A 472 17.00 15.78 -16.93
C LEU A 472 16.13 14.93 -17.87
N SER A 473 16.48 14.94 -19.14
CA SER A 473 15.95 14.00 -20.13
C SER A 473 16.31 12.56 -19.74
N GLY A 474 15.57 11.60 -20.30
CA GLY A 474 15.85 10.18 -20.05
C GLY A 474 17.28 9.78 -20.41
N GLY A 475 17.80 10.26 -21.55
CA GLY A 475 19.17 10.00 -21.98
C GLY A 475 20.24 10.61 -21.06
N GLU A 476 20.02 11.83 -20.56
CA GLU A 476 20.93 12.44 -19.57
C GLU A 476 20.92 11.67 -18.24
N ALA A 477 19.73 11.29 -17.75
CA ALA A 477 19.61 10.47 -16.56
C ALA A 477 20.32 9.13 -16.73
N GLN A 478 20.19 8.51 -17.91
CA GLN A 478 20.88 7.27 -18.24
C GLN A 478 22.40 7.43 -18.20
N ARG A 479 22.96 8.48 -18.80
CA ARG A 479 24.41 8.74 -18.73
C ARG A 479 24.90 8.99 -17.29
N ILE A 480 24.09 9.60 -16.43
CA ILE A 480 24.40 9.70 -14.99
C ILE A 480 24.44 8.32 -14.32
N ALA A 481 23.50 7.41 -14.63
CA ALA A 481 23.54 6.05 -14.12
C ALA A 481 24.75 5.26 -14.63
N ILE A 482 25.16 5.49 -15.87
CA ILE A 482 26.39 4.91 -16.43
C ILE A 482 27.60 5.46 -15.68
N ALA A 483 27.69 6.78 -15.46
CA ALA A 483 28.75 7.39 -14.65
C ALA A 483 28.82 6.79 -13.24
N ARG A 484 27.67 6.55 -12.60
CA ARG A 484 27.57 5.86 -11.30
C ARG A 484 28.15 4.44 -11.36
N ALA A 485 27.80 3.66 -12.39
CA ALA A 485 28.30 2.30 -12.56
C ALA A 485 29.81 2.26 -12.86
N LEU A 486 30.31 3.24 -13.62
CA LEU A 486 31.73 3.44 -13.91
C LEU A 486 32.53 3.79 -12.66
N LEU A 487 31.99 4.69 -11.82
CA LEU A 487 32.63 5.09 -10.57
C LEU A 487 32.68 3.93 -9.55
N ALA A 488 31.66 3.07 -9.54
CA ALA A 488 31.65 1.85 -8.71
C ALA A 488 32.78 0.87 -9.05
N ASP A 489 33.32 0.96 -10.26
CA ASP A 489 34.47 0.21 -10.75
C ASP A 489 34.38 -1.32 -10.57
N THR A 490 33.21 -1.90 -10.86
CA THR A 490 33.00 -3.35 -10.69
C THR A 490 33.46 -4.15 -11.92
N PRO A 491 33.96 -5.39 -11.75
CA PRO A 491 34.47 -6.22 -12.85
C PRO A 491 33.37 -6.83 -13.73
N VAL A 492 32.13 -6.90 -13.25
CA VAL A 492 30.97 -7.36 -14.02
C VAL A 492 29.95 -6.23 -14.14
N LEU A 493 29.63 -5.82 -15.36
CA LEU A 493 28.65 -4.77 -15.63
C LEU A 493 27.43 -5.35 -16.34
N VAL A 494 26.24 -5.01 -15.85
CA VAL A 494 24.97 -5.46 -16.40
C VAL A 494 24.13 -4.27 -16.82
N PHE A 495 23.68 -4.25 -18.07
CA PHE A 495 22.83 -3.19 -18.63
C PHE A 495 21.49 -3.76 -19.08
N ASP A 496 20.41 -3.32 -18.43
CA ASP A 496 19.03 -3.60 -18.87
C ASP A 496 18.64 -2.49 -19.86
N GLU A 497 18.78 -2.76 -21.15
CA GLU A 497 18.50 -1.86 -22.27
C GLU A 497 19.42 -0.61 -22.36
N ALA A 498 20.63 -0.80 -22.90
CA ALA A 498 21.66 0.24 -22.99
C ALA A 498 21.27 1.48 -23.84
N THR A 499 20.25 1.40 -24.69
CA THR A 499 19.91 2.45 -25.69
C THR A 499 18.41 2.80 -25.74
N ALA A 500 17.71 2.69 -24.61
CA ALA A 500 16.24 2.87 -24.54
C ALA A 500 15.77 4.26 -25.00
N PHE A 501 16.60 5.30 -24.86
CA PHE A 501 16.26 6.66 -25.27
C PHE A 501 16.73 6.95 -26.71
N ALA A 502 15.81 7.45 -27.54
CA ALA A 502 15.92 7.48 -29.00
C ALA A 502 16.89 8.52 -29.61
N ASP A 503 17.79 9.12 -28.82
CA ASP A 503 18.70 10.15 -29.31
C ASP A 503 20.02 9.54 -29.83
N PRO A 504 20.38 9.71 -31.11
CA PRO A 504 21.64 9.22 -31.68
C PRO A 504 22.90 9.64 -30.91
N HIS A 505 22.92 10.84 -30.32
CA HIS A 505 24.05 11.30 -29.50
C HIS A 505 24.16 10.51 -28.20
N THR A 506 23.04 10.13 -27.60
CA THR A 506 23.02 9.30 -26.37
C THR A 506 23.52 7.89 -26.69
N GLU A 507 23.11 7.32 -27.82
CA GLU A 507 23.56 6.00 -28.25
C GLU A 507 25.06 5.94 -28.53
N GLN A 508 25.60 6.92 -29.27
CA GLN A 508 27.03 6.98 -29.56
C GLN A 508 27.85 7.12 -28.27
N ALA A 509 27.38 7.94 -27.33
CA ALA A 509 27.99 8.08 -26.01
C ALA A 509 28.03 6.75 -25.23
N VAL A 510 26.91 6.01 -25.21
CA VAL A 510 26.83 4.72 -24.54
C VAL A 510 27.76 3.70 -25.20
N ARG A 511 27.76 3.62 -26.54
CA ARG A 511 28.68 2.74 -27.28
C ARG A 511 30.13 3.07 -26.98
N GLN A 512 30.51 4.35 -26.99
CA GLN A 512 31.87 4.77 -26.67
C GLN A 512 32.26 4.39 -25.24
N ALA A 513 31.35 4.53 -24.28
CA ALA A 513 31.57 4.07 -22.91
C ALA A 513 31.77 2.53 -22.87
N LEU A 514 30.90 1.75 -23.53
CA LEU A 514 31.02 0.28 -23.60
C LEU A 514 32.34 -0.16 -24.25
N THR A 515 32.76 0.49 -25.33
CA THR A 515 34.04 0.21 -26.00
C THR A 515 35.22 0.53 -25.10
N THR A 516 35.16 1.62 -24.33
CA THR A 516 36.24 1.99 -23.39
C THR A 516 36.36 0.99 -22.24
N LEU A 517 35.27 0.31 -21.87
CA LEU A 517 35.23 -0.69 -20.81
C LEU A 517 35.61 -2.10 -21.27
N LYS A 518 35.66 -2.31 -22.59
CA LYS A 518 35.98 -3.59 -23.20
C LYS A 518 37.43 -3.98 -22.91
N GLY A 519 37.69 -5.26 -22.70
CA GLY A 519 39.02 -5.80 -22.34
C GLY A 519 39.26 -5.88 -20.83
N ASP A 520 38.73 -4.95 -20.04
CA ASP A 520 38.94 -4.91 -18.59
C ASP A 520 37.78 -5.52 -17.78
N ARG A 521 36.59 -5.61 -18.37
CA ARG A 521 35.35 -5.99 -17.67
C ARG A 521 34.55 -7.05 -18.42
N THR A 522 33.79 -7.85 -17.68
CA THR A 522 32.74 -8.71 -18.25
C THR A 522 31.45 -7.91 -18.36
N ILE A 523 30.94 -7.73 -19.58
CA ILE A 523 29.75 -6.91 -19.80
C ILE A 523 28.62 -7.80 -20.34
N LEU A 524 27.47 -7.76 -19.67
CA LEU A 524 26.22 -8.34 -20.14
C LEU A 524 25.23 -7.21 -20.42
N LEU A 525 24.65 -7.17 -21.62
CA LEU A 525 23.65 -6.15 -21.94
C LEU A 525 22.50 -6.74 -22.74
N ILE A 526 21.31 -6.20 -22.51
CA ILE A 526 20.16 -6.45 -23.41
C ILE A 526 20.23 -5.44 -24.53
N ALA A 527 20.33 -5.94 -25.76
CA ALA A 527 20.42 -5.12 -26.95
C ALA A 527 19.08 -5.12 -27.70
N HIS A 528 18.59 -3.92 -28.01
CA HIS A 528 17.44 -3.71 -28.90
C HIS A 528 17.87 -3.07 -30.23
N ARG A 529 19.06 -2.45 -30.25
CA ARG A 529 19.65 -1.82 -31.44
C ARG A 529 20.73 -2.69 -32.03
N MET A 530 20.70 -2.80 -33.36
CA MET A 530 21.46 -3.81 -34.06
C MET A 530 22.93 -3.44 -34.18
N GLU A 531 23.23 -2.16 -34.09
CA GLU A 531 24.57 -1.60 -33.99
C GLU A 531 25.28 -2.05 -32.71
N THR A 532 24.55 -2.10 -31.59
CA THR A 532 25.09 -2.60 -30.31
C THR A 532 25.30 -4.12 -30.37
N VAL A 533 24.44 -4.84 -31.10
CA VAL A 533 24.62 -6.29 -31.35
C VAL A 533 25.82 -6.54 -32.25
N ALA A 534 26.05 -5.70 -33.26
CA ALA A 534 27.18 -5.80 -34.19
C ALA A 534 28.54 -5.69 -33.50
N ASP A 535 28.63 -4.82 -32.49
CA ASP A 535 29.87 -4.55 -31.75
C ASP A 535 30.17 -5.58 -30.64
N ALA A 536 29.22 -6.47 -30.34
CA ALA A 536 29.35 -7.45 -29.26
C ALA A 536 30.29 -8.60 -29.65
N ASP A 537 31.10 -9.07 -28.70
CA ASP A 537 31.99 -10.23 -28.90
C ASP A 537 31.20 -11.53 -28.98
N THR A 538 30.09 -11.61 -28.24
CA THR A 538 29.18 -12.75 -28.24
C THR A 538 27.75 -12.28 -28.20
N VAL A 539 26.91 -12.92 -29.00
CA VAL A 539 25.46 -12.72 -29.00
C VAL A 539 24.79 -13.99 -28.50
N VAL A 540 23.76 -13.81 -27.69
CA VAL A 540 22.92 -14.88 -27.16
C VAL A 540 21.47 -14.58 -27.54
N LEU A 541 20.90 -15.41 -28.41
CA LEU A 541 19.50 -15.33 -28.79
C LEU A 541 18.65 -16.15 -27.80
N LEU A 542 17.82 -15.45 -27.02
CA LEU A 542 16.84 -16.05 -26.11
C LEU A 542 15.47 -16.14 -26.77
N GLU A 543 14.86 -17.32 -26.73
CA GLU A 543 13.49 -17.58 -27.18
C GLU A 543 12.80 -18.54 -26.21
N ASN A 544 11.57 -18.19 -25.79
CA ASN A 544 10.75 -19.01 -24.88
C ASN A 544 11.48 -19.51 -23.61
N GLY A 545 12.39 -18.69 -23.06
CA GLY A 545 13.13 -19.03 -21.84
C GLY A 545 14.33 -19.95 -22.05
N THR A 546 14.77 -20.17 -23.28
CA THR A 546 15.92 -21.02 -23.63
C THR A 546 16.91 -20.26 -24.52
N VAL A 547 18.20 -20.65 -24.46
CA VAL A 547 19.22 -20.14 -25.38
C VAL A 547 19.10 -20.93 -26.69
N THR A 548 18.68 -20.27 -27.76
CA THR A 548 18.48 -20.94 -29.06
C THR A 548 19.73 -20.88 -29.93
N GLU A 549 20.44 -19.74 -29.92
CA GLU A 549 21.68 -19.56 -30.66
C GLU A 549 22.68 -18.74 -29.85
N ARG A 550 23.98 -19.04 -30.02
CA ARG A 550 25.09 -18.32 -29.39
C ARG A 550 26.31 -18.33 -30.32
N GLY A 551 27.00 -17.20 -30.42
CA GLY A 551 28.23 -17.07 -31.21
C GLY A 551 28.60 -15.61 -31.44
N THR A 552 29.61 -15.36 -32.28
CA THR A 552 29.91 -14.01 -32.76
C THR A 552 28.79 -13.54 -33.71
N PRO A 553 28.51 -12.23 -33.81
CA PRO A 553 27.50 -11.71 -34.73
C PRO A 553 27.70 -12.19 -36.18
N SER A 554 28.93 -12.15 -36.67
CA SER A 554 29.29 -12.58 -38.02
C SER A 554 29.01 -14.06 -38.27
N ASP A 555 29.35 -14.93 -37.32
CA ASP A 555 29.13 -16.37 -37.46
C ASP A 555 27.65 -16.71 -37.44
N LEU A 556 26.88 -16.07 -36.58
CA LEU A 556 25.44 -16.30 -36.48
C LEU A 556 24.69 -15.81 -37.73
N LEU A 557 25.13 -14.69 -38.33
CA LEU A 557 24.60 -14.23 -39.61
C LEU A 557 24.93 -15.20 -40.75
N ALA A 558 26.17 -15.69 -40.81
CA ALA A 558 26.62 -16.62 -41.83
C ALA A 558 25.87 -17.97 -41.79
N ARG A 559 25.46 -18.42 -40.59
CA ARG A 559 24.65 -19.64 -40.41
C ARG A 559 23.23 -19.52 -40.95
N ASN A 560 22.76 -18.30 -41.23
CA ASN A 560 21.41 -18.00 -41.70
C ASN A 560 20.29 -18.67 -40.86
N GLY A 561 20.50 -18.75 -39.55
CA GLY A 561 19.57 -19.33 -38.57
C GLY A 561 18.54 -18.32 -38.06
N LYS A 562 17.99 -18.59 -36.88
CA LYS A 562 17.01 -17.71 -36.21
C LYS A 562 17.58 -16.34 -35.89
N PHE A 563 18.87 -16.25 -35.56
CA PHE A 563 19.50 -14.95 -35.36
C PHE A 563 19.51 -14.10 -36.64
N ALA A 564 19.81 -14.70 -37.80
CA ALA A 564 19.82 -13.98 -39.07
C ALA A 564 18.42 -13.53 -39.50
N GLU A 565 17.39 -14.31 -39.17
CA GLU A 565 15.98 -13.91 -39.35
C GLU A 565 15.60 -12.75 -38.42
N PHE A 566 15.95 -12.85 -37.13
CA PHE A 566 15.78 -11.78 -36.16
C PHE A 566 16.51 -10.49 -36.61
N TRP A 567 17.74 -10.62 -37.10
CA TRP A 567 18.54 -9.51 -37.62
C TRP A 567 17.87 -8.80 -38.79
N ARG A 568 17.45 -9.58 -39.81
CA ARG A 568 16.80 -9.04 -41.01
C ARG A 568 15.49 -8.33 -40.70
N SER A 569 14.65 -8.91 -39.83
CA SER A 569 13.37 -8.30 -39.43
C SER A 569 13.52 -6.94 -38.73
N HIS A 570 14.66 -6.69 -38.09
CA HIS A 570 14.95 -5.41 -37.43
C HIS A 570 15.69 -4.42 -38.34
N HIS A 571 16.39 -4.88 -39.39
CA HIS A 571 17.01 -4.03 -40.42
C HIS A 571 15.99 -3.49 -41.44
N THR A 572 14.96 -4.27 -41.80
CA THR A 572 13.93 -3.81 -42.75
C THR A 572 13.04 -2.71 -42.16
N VAL A 573 12.94 -2.63 -40.83
CA VAL A 573 12.15 -1.60 -40.12
C VAL A 573 12.90 -0.27 -40.04
N THR A 574 14.23 -0.27 -39.95
CA THR A 574 15.05 0.96 -39.93
C THR A 574 15.24 1.57 -41.32
N ALA A 575 15.29 0.78 -42.40
CA ALA A 575 15.42 1.30 -43.76
C ALA A 575 14.12 1.92 -44.32
N GLY A 576 12.94 1.48 -43.87
CA GLY A 576 11.64 1.99 -44.35
C GLY A 576 11.17 3.30 -43.70
N GLY A 577 11.92 3.83 -42.72
CA GLY A 577 11.56 5.07 -41.99
C GLY A 577 12.06 6.37 -42.64
N ASP A 578 12.95 6.28 -43.63
CA ASP A 578 13.62 7.45 -44.24
C ASP A 578 13.05 7.84 -45.62
N GLU A 579 12.08 7.09 -46.16
CA GLU A 579 11.42 7.38 -47.45
C GLU A 579 10.02 8.03 -47.33
N SER A 580 9.65 8.52 -46.15
CA SER A 580 8.41 9.31 -45.99
C SER A 580 8.65 10.63 -45.25
N ARG A 581 9.21 11.61 -45.96
CA ARG A 581 9.04 13.03 -45.67
C ARG A 581 8.76 13.82 -46.92
#